data_AF-A0A7J4U2F0-F1
#
_entry.id   AF-A0A7J4U2F0-F1
#
_cell.length_a   1.000
_cell.length_b   1.000
_cell.length_c   1.000
_cell.angle_alpha   90.00
_cell.angle_beta   90.00
_cell.angle_gamma   90.00
#
_symmetry.space_group_name_H-M   'P 1'
#
loop_
_entity.id
_entity.type
_entity.pdbx_description
1 polymer ?
#
loop_
_entity_poly.entity_id
_entity_poly.type
_entity_poly.pdbx_seq_one_letter_code
_entity_poly.pdbx_strand_id
1 'polypeptide(L)'
;MVDVRLPDHLDERCIRHHGPDAERPTVVVHWMRAALRLDENPTFDVARTLAKSLGLPLVVYQAIDERYPHASYRHHRFLLEGAADVAHRAERLGVKHVLHVARNGHREPALLRLAESAAVVVTDLVDLEPWRTWTEAVARVRHVIEVDAHCVLPRPVFGRTADRPFRFKDATKREMKRRMGQPWPRLQVDLAQLPESWMPPFMPVDAAHELRTDGARGMLSECRIDPTVVPVQGMVGGASAGMARWKAYLDEGLSRYHRTRNNAALRQGVSGMSPWLHHGMVAATRLARDAAEHGTKGAEKFLDEMLVFREHAYHHAHDVDRPHAWDRLPDWARASWRRSALVHPARTAMELERGRSYDALW
;
A
#
# COMPACT_ATOMS: atom_id res chain seq x y z
N MET A 1 -23.34 4.73 13.54
CA MET A 1 -21.93 4.28 13.79
C MET A 1 -21.96 2.78 14.03
N VAL A 2 -21.08 2.02 13.39
CA VAL A 2 -20.94 0.60 13.72
C VAL A 2 -20.16 0.49 15.05
N ASP A 3 -20.90 0.42 16.17
CA ASP A 3 -20.32 0.26 17.51
C ASP A 3 -19.91 -1.21 17.73
N VAL A 4 -18.86 -1.62 17.01
CA VAL A 4 -18.28 -2.96 17.11
C VAL A 4 -16.91 -2.84 17.75
N ARG A 5 -16.72 -3.55 18.86
CA ARG A 5 -15.43 -3.63 19.54
C ARG A 5 -14.43 -4.41 18.68
N LEU A 6 -13.37 -3.73 18.25
CA LEU A 6 -12.25 -4.34 17.56
C LEU A 6 -11.22 -4.89 18.58
N PRO A 7 -10.49 -5.97 18.26
CA PRO A 7 -9.29 -6.35 19.01
C PRO A 7 -8.29 -5.19 19.09
N ASP A 8 -7.62 -5.02 20.23
CA ASP A 8 -6.73 -3.87 20.49
C ASP A 8 -5.66 -3.64 19.41
N HIS A 9 -5.05 -4.71 18.88
CA HIS A 9 -4.03 -4.64 17.83
C HIS A 9 -4.54 -4.16 16.46
N LEU A 10 -5.86 -4.17 16.26
CA LEU A 10 -6.55 -3.61 15.11
C LEU A 10 -7.10 -2.22 15.43
N ASP A 11 -7.71 -2.04 16.61
CA ASP A 11 -8.33 -0.77 17.00
C ASP A 11 -7.32 0.38 17.03
N GLU A 12 -6.12 0.14 17.57
CA GLU A 12 -5.04 1.13 17.65
C GLU A 12 -4.57 1.64 16.28
N ARG A 13 -4.95 0.96 15.19
CA ARG A 13 -4.59 1.30 13.80
C ARG A 13 -5.65 2.13 13.11
N CYS A 14 -6.83 2.29 13.70
CA CYS A 14 -8.02 2.80 13.05
C CYS A 14 -8.18 4.31 13.21
N ILE A 15 -8.58 4.98 12.13
CA ILE A 15 -9.18 6.32 12.12
C ILE A 15 -10.59 6.17 11.57
N ARG A 16 -11.57 6.74 12.30
CA ARG A 16 -12.99 6.59 11.99
C ARG A 16 -13.54 7.90 11.42
N HIS A 17 -14.19 7.81 10.28
CA HIS A 17 -14.86 8.93 9.62
C HIS A 17 -16.37 8.70 9.65
N HIS A 18 -17.10 9.68 10.18
CA HIS A 18 -18.55 9.61 10.30
C HIS A 18 -19.23 9.91 8.96
N GLY A 19 -20.11 9.01 8.54
CA GLY A 19 -20.98 9.20 7.39
C GLY A 19 -22.43 8.82 7.70
N PRO A 20 -23.32 8.84 6.71
CA PRO A 20 -24.69 8.37 6.86
C PRO A 20 -24.77 6.86 7.17
N ASP A 21 -25.79 6.46 7.94
CA ASP A 21 -26.18 5.06 8.12
C ASP A 21 -26.94 4.53 6.90
N ALA A 22 -27.00 3.20 6.74
CA ALA A 22 -27.73 2.54 5.66
C ALA A 22 -29.07 2.14 6.23
N GLU A 23 -30.16 2.39 5.50
CA GLU A 23 -31.46 1.86 5.93
C GLU A 23 -31.46 0.33 5.96
N ARG A 24 -30.86 -0.31 4.95
CA ARG A 24 -30.79 -1.77 4.80
C ARG A 24 -29.43 -2.19 4.23
N PRO A 25 -28.36 -2.21 5.03
CA PRO A 25 -27.05 -2.61 4.55
C PRO A 25 -27.05 -4.09 4.17
N THR A 26 -26.39 -4.44 3.07
CA THR A 26 -26.30 -5.82 2.58
C THR A 26 -24.89 -6.38 2.65
N VAL A 27 -23.89 -5.55 2.92
CA VAL A 27 -22.48 -5.93 2.81
C VAL A 27 -21.58 -5.07 3.69
N VAL A 28 -20.42 -5.60 4.09
CA VAL A 28 -19.26 -4.82 4.52
C VAL A 28 -18.26 -4.76 3.37
N VAL A 29 -17.74 -3.57 3.06
CA VAL A 29 -16.81 -3.38 1.94
C VAL A 29 -15.40 -3.19 2.46
N HIS A 30 -14.48 -4.07 2.08
CA HIS A 30 -13.05 -3.84 2.18
C HIS A 30 -12.57 -3.15 0.91
N TRP A 31 -12.36 -1.84 0.96
CA TRP A 31 -11.77 -1.07 -0.13
C TRP A 31 -10.25 -1.17 -0.07
N MET A 32 -9.70 -2.09 -0.85
CA MET A 32 -8.28 -2.36 -0.96
C MET A 32 -7.62 -1.36 -1.92
N ARG A 33 -6.79 -0.45 -1.39
CA ARG A 33 -6.08 0.60 -2.14
C ARG A 33 -4.58 0.39 -2.21
N ALA A 34 -3.97 0.14 -1.06
CA ALA A 34 -2.52 0.26 -0.88
C ALA A 34 -1.90 -0.93 -0.14
N ALA A 35 -2.68 -1.78 0.52
CA ALA A 35 -2.25 -3.09 1.01
C ALA A 35 -2.84 -4.21 0.14
N LEU A 36 -2.24 -4.45 -1.03
CA LEU A 36 -2.71 -5.42 -2.03
C LEU A 36 -2.37 -6.87 -1.65
N ARG A 37 -2.87 -7.31 -0.49
CA ARG A 37 -2.71 -8.67 0.05
C ARG A 37 -3.86 -8.98 1.02
N LEU A 38 -4.10 -10.25 1.31
CA LEU A 38 -5.05 -10.67 2.36
C LEU A 38 -4.37 -11.27 3.59
N ASP A 39 -3.13 -11.72 3.45
CA ASP A 39 -2.34 -12.24 4.57
C ASP A 39 -1.71 -11.09 5.36
N GLU A 40 -1.80 -11.17 6.69
CA GLU A 40 -1.23 -10.17 7.60
C GLU A 40 -1.65 -8.73 7.20
N ASN A 41 -2.95 -8.55 6.95
CA ASN A 41 -3.53 -7.28 6.52
C ASN A 41 -4.58 -6.79 7.53
N PRO A 42 -4.26 -5.76 8.35
CA PRO A 42 -5.21 -5.24 9.34
C PRO A 42 -6.45 -4.60 8.72
N THR A 43 -6.40 -4.05 7.50
CA THR A 43 -7.61 -3.49 6.86
C THR A 43 -8.61 -4.60 6.56
N PHE A 44 -8.11 -5.74 6.08
CA PHE A 44 -8.92 -6.93 5.83
C PHE A 44 -9.43 -7.55 7.13
N ASP A 45 -8.58 -7.67 8.15
CA ASP A 45 -8.97 -8.23 9.45
C ASP A 45 -10.04 -7.37 10.15
N VAL A 46 -9.93 -6.04 10.11
CA VAL A 46 -10.98 -5.13 10.59
C VAL A 46 -12.29 -5.36 9.82
N ALA A 47 -12.25 -5.44 8.49
CA ALA A 47 -13.44 -5.68 7.69
C ALA A 47 -14.10 -7.03 8.01
N ARG A 48 -13.31 -8.08 8.26
CA ARG A 48 -13.81 -9.41 8.67
C ARG A 48 -14.45 -9.37 10.05
N THR A 49 -13.83 -8.70 11.02
CA THR A 49 -14.39 -8.53 12.38
C THR A 49 -15.73 -7.80 12.32
N LEU A 50 -15.84 -6.75 11.52
CA LEU A 50 -17.07 -5.98 11.35
C LEU A 50 -18.14 -6.82 10.65
N ALA A 51 -17.80 -7.48 9.55
CA ALA A 51 -18.72 -8.34 8.80
C ALA A 51 -19.34 -9.43 9.70
N LYS A 52 -18.51 -10.14 10.49
CA LYS A 52 -19.00 -11.14 11.44
C LYS A 52 -19.89 -10.53 12.53
N SER A 53 -19.48 -9.41 13.11
CA SER A 53 -20.23 -8.78 14.20
C SER A 53 -21.59 -8.24 13.74
N LEU A 54 -21.68 -7.82 12.48
CA LEU A 54 -22.91 -7.32 11.86
C LEU A 54 -23.76 -8.43 11.22
N GLY A 55 -23.25 -9.67 11.12
CA GLY A 55 -23.92 -10.75 10.39
C GLY A 55 -24.05 -10.50 8.88
N LEU A 56 -23.16 -9.70 8.31
CA LEU A 56 -23.18 -9.32 6.89
C LEU A 56 -22.06 -10.00 6.09
N PRO A 57 -22.25 -10.27 4.79
CA PRO A 57 -21.18 -10.75 3.93
C PRO A 57 -20.11 -9.67 3.74
N LEU A 58 -18.91 -10.09 3.37
CA LEU A 58 -17.77 -9.23 3.07
C LEU A 58 -17.44 -9.28 1.58
N VAL A 59 -17.25 -8.10 0.98
CA VAL A 59 -16.71 -7.96 -0.38
C VAL A 59 -15.40 -7.19 -0.33
N VAL A 60 -14.37 -7.75 -0.95
CA VAL A 60 -13.09 -7.07 -1.21
C VAL A 60 -13.20 -6.36 -2.55
N TYR A 61 -13.23 -5.03 -2.53
CA TYR A 61 -13.21 -4.19 -3.71
C TYR A 61 -11.81 -3.63 -3.94
N GLN A 62 -11.26 -3.88 -5.13
CA GLN A 62 -10.00 -3.32 -5.58
C GLN A 62 -10.24 -2.49 -6.84
N ALA A 63 -9.57 -1.34 -6.94
CA ALA A 63 -9.60 -0.50 -8.13
C ALA A 63 -8.18 -0.26 -8.67
N ILE A 64 -8.04 -0.28 -9.99
CA ILE A 64 -6.85 0.21 -10.71
C ILE A 64 -7.30 1.41 -11.53
N ASP A 65 -6.80 2.58 -11.17
CA ASP A 65 -7.18 3.85 -11.79
C ASP A 65 -6.06 4.39 -12.69
N GLU A 66 -6.42 4.97 -13.83
CA GLU A 66 -5.49 5.55 -14.81
C GLU A 66 -5.19 7.04 -14.56
N ARG A 67 -5.86 7.69 -13.58
CA ARG A 67 -5.82 9.15 -13.38
C ARG A 67 -4.69 9.64 -12.46
N TYR A 68 -3.83 8.76 -11.96
CA TYR A 68 -2.68 9.21 -11.17
C TYR A 68 -1.51 9.64 -12.08
N PRO A 69 -0.68 10.63 -11.67
CA PRO A 69 0.28 11.30 -12.56
C PRO A 69 1.35 10.41 -13.20
N HIS A 70 1.56 9.20 -12.69
CA HIS A 70 2.62 8.28 -13.12
C HIS A 70 2.06 6.97 -13.67
N ALA A 71 0.79 7.00 -14.08
CA ALA A 71 0.09 5.85 -14.66
C ALA A 71 0.79 5.37 -15.92
N SER A 72 1.33 4.15 -15.88
CA SER A 72 2.04 3.54 -16.99
C SER A 72 1.77 2.04 -17.12
N TYR A 73 2.15 1.50 -18.27
CA TYR A 73 2.04 0.08 -18.58
C TYR A 73 2.78 -0.78 -17.55
N ARG A 74 3.97 -0.35 -17.10
CA ARG A 74 4.73 -0.99 -16.02
C ARG A 74 3.93 -1.14 -14.73
N HIS A 75 3.39 -0.03 -14.22
CA HIS A 75 2.67 -0.06 -12.94
C HIS A 75 1.35 -0.82 -13.06
N HIS A 76 0.59 -0.61 -14.14
CA HIS A 76 -0.69 -1.29 -14.32
C HIS A 76 -0.54 -2.79 -14.47
N ARG A 77 0.48 -3.25 -15.21
CA ARG A 77 0.80 -4.68 -15.30
C ARG A 77 1.10 -5.28 -13.93
N PHE A 78 1.93 -4.62 -13.13
CA PHE A 78 2.31 -5.09 -11.78
C PHE A 78 1.09 -5.11 -10.83
N LEU A 79 0.21 -4.11 -10.91
CA LEU A 79 -1.04 -4.06 -10.15
C LEU A 79 -2.03 -5.16 -10.55
N LEU A 80 -2.15 -5.48 -11.85
CA LEU A 80 -2.99 -6.58 -12.33
C LEU A 80 -2.49 -7.94 -11.87
N GLU A 81 -1.18 -8.18 -11.93
CA GLU A 81 -0.57 -9.39 -11.37
C GLU A 81 -0.86 -9.52 -9.87
N GLY A 82 -0.79 -8.41 -9.13
CA GLY A 82 -1.21 -8.37 -7.73
C GLY A 82 -2.69 -8.66 -7.52
N ALA A 83 -3.56 -8.13 -8.37
CA ALA A 83 -5.00 -8.38 -8.30
C ALA A 83 -5.35 -9.85 -8.56
N ALA A 84 -4.65 -10.50 -9.51
CA ALA A 84 -4.82 -11.93 -9.76
C ALA A 84 -4.40 -12.79 -8.56
N ASP A 85 -3.30 -12.43 -7.89
CA ASP A 85 -2.83 -13.11 -6.67
C ASP A 85 -3.82 -12.92 -5.50
N VAL A 86 -4.35 -11.69 -5.33
CA VAL A 86 -5.41 -11.41 -4.35
C VAL A 86 -6.67 -12.22 -4.64
N ALA A 87 -7.12 -12.29 -5.90
CA ALA A 87 -8.29 -13.06 -6.29
C ALA A 87 -8.13 -14.54 -5.93
N HIS A 88 -6.97 -15.14 -6.24
CA HIS A 88 -6.68 -16.53 -5.86
C HIS A 88 -6.69 -16.73 -4.33
N ARG A 89 -6.12 -15.79 -3.58
CA ARG A 89 -6.12 -15.87 -2.11
C ARG A 89 -7.54 -15.70 -1.54
N ALA A 90 -8.35 -14.83 -2.13
CA ALA A 90 -9.73 -14.55 -1.72
C ALA A 90 -10.62 -15.79 -1.90
N GLU A 91 -10.49 -16.50 -3.04
CA GLU A 91 -11.18 -17.76 -3.31
C GLU A 91 -10.91 -18.80 -2.21
N ARG A 92 -9.63 -18.98 -1.85
CA ARG A 92 -9.23 -19.90 -0.76
C ARG A 92 -9.75 -19.51 0.62
N LEU A 93 -10.10 -18.24 0.81
CA LEU A 93 -10.68 -17.72 2.05
C LEU A 93 -12.21 -17.67 2.00
N GLY A 94 -12.84 -18.03 0.88
CA GLY A 94 -14.28 -17.96 0.70
C GLY A 94 -14.84 -16.53 0.68
N VAL A 95 -14.03 -15.55 0.27
CA VAL A 95 -14.42 -14.13 0.21
C VAL A 95 -14.48 -13.64 -1.23
N LYS A 96 -15.52 -12.87 -1.57
CA LYS A 96 -15.67 -12.30 -2.91
C LYS A 96 -14.68 -11.15 -3.11
N HIS A 97 -13.79 -11.28 -4.08
CA HIS A 97 -12.98 -10.18 -4.63
C HIS A 97 -13.61 -9.69 -5.94
N VAL A 98 -13.66 -8.36 -6.10
CA VAL A 98 -14.11 -7.71 -7.34
C VAL A 98 -13.10 -6.62 -7.72
N LEU A 99 -12.63 -6.68 -8.97
CA LEU A 99 -11.66 -5.75 -9.52
C LEU A 99 -12.33 -4.81 -10.52
N HIS A 100 -12.19 -3.51 -10.28
CA HIS A 100 -12.52 -2.48 -11.25
C HIS A 100 -11.24 -1.91 -11.88
N VAL A 101 -11.19 -1.82 -13.21
CA VAL A 101 -10.07 -1.19 -13.92
C VAL A 101 -10.64 -0.04 -14.74
N ALA A 102 -10.21 1.18 -14.42
CA ALA A 102 -10.57 2.38 -15.16
C ALA A 102 -9.98 2.29 -16.58
N ARG A 103 -10.86 2.23 -17.57
CA ARG A 103 -10.51 2.11 -19.00
C ARG A 103 -11.63 2.65 -19.88
N ASN A 104 -11.48 2.60 -21.19
CA ASN A 104 -12.54 3.02 -22.12
C ASN A 104 -13.90 2.37 -21.78
N GLY A 105 -14.96 3.18 -21.69
CA GLY A 105 -16.30 2.69 -21.30
C GLY A 105 -16.52 2.32 -19.83
N HIS A 106 -15.48 2.30 -18.97
CA HIS A 106 -15.55 1.80 -17.59
C HIS A 106 -14.92 2.76 -16.57
N ARG A 107 -15.45 3.99 -16.48
CA ARG A 107 -14.95 5.07 -15.57
C ARG A 107 -16.00 5.56 -14.57
N GLU A 108 -17.05 4.77 -14.37
CA GLU A 108 -18.09 5.02 -13.38
C GLU A 108 -17.53 5.09 -11.95
N PRO A 109 -18.20 5.79 -11.02
CA PRO A 109 -17.81 5.85 -9.62
C PRO A 109 -18.18 4.55 -8.88
N ALA A 110 -17.56 3.43 -9.28
CA ALA A 110 -17.87 2.08 -8.83
C ALA A 110 -17.89 1.93 -7.30
N LEU A 111 -16.90 2.50 -6.61
CA LEU A 111 -16.83 2.47 -5.14
C LEU A 111 -17.99 3.22 -4.49
N LEU A 112 -18.38 4.39 -4.99
CA LEU A 112 -19.47 5.17 -4.40
C LEU A 112 -20.79 4.41 -4.52
N ARG A 113 -21.07 3.82 -5.69
CA ARG A 113 -22.24 2.95 -5.88
C ARG A 113 -22.22 1.73 -4.96
N LEU A 114 -21.05 1.14 -4.73
CA LEU A 114 -20.92 0.00 -3.82
C LEU A 114 -21.11 0.43 -2.35
N ALA A 115 -20.65 1.63 -1.98
CA ALA A 115 -20.77 2.17 -0.62
C ALA A 115 -22.22 2.49 -0.21
N GLU A 116 -23.12 2.73 -1.17
CA GLU A 116 -24.55 2.96 -0.92
C GLU A 116 -25.21 1.77 -0.20
N SER A 117 -24.83 0.53 -0.55
CA SER A 117 -25.38 -0.69 0.06
C SER A 117 -24.55 -1.24 1.25
N ALA A 118 -23.40 -0.63 1.53
CA ALA A 118 -22.51 -1.07 2.59
C ALA A 118 -23.01 -0.65 3.99
N ALA A 119 -22.73 -1.44 5.03
CA ALA A 119 -22.84 -0.96 6.41
C ALA A 119 -21.71 0.02 6.75
N VAL A 120 -20.51 -0.31 6.29
CA VAL A 120 -19.26 0.41 6.52
C VAL A 120 -18.26 0.07 5.42
N VAL A 121 -17.43 1.05 5.05
CA VAL A 121 -16.28 0.84 4.18
C VAL A 121 -15.01 0.86 5.02
N VAL A 122 -14.17 -0.17 4.89
CA VAL A 122 -12.86 -0.26 5.55
C VAL A 122 -11.77 -0.12 4.50
N THR A 123 -10.79 0.75 4.71
CA THR A 123 -9.73 0.99 3.72
C THR A 123 -8.38 1.29 4.37
N ASP A 124 -7.33 1.28 3.56
CA ASP A 124 -5.96 1.63 3.98
C ASP A 124 -5.87 3.10 4.41
N LEU A 125 -5.16 3.40 5.50
CA LEU A 125 -4.80 4.79 5.83
C LEU A 125 -3.73 5.30 4.84
N VAL A 126 -4.04 6.34 4.07
CA VAL A 126 -3.10 6.95 3.10
C VAL A 126 -3.12 8.48 3.26
N ASP A 127 -1.98 9.04 3.68
CA ASP A 127 -1.85 10.44 4.10
C ASP A 127 -1.50 11.41 2.96
N LEU A 128 -1.62 11.02 1.69
CA LEU A 128 -1.24 11.87 0.57
C LEU A 128 -2.44 12.18 -0.32
N GLU A 129 -2.39 13.30 -1.05
CA GLU A 129 -3.36 13.59 -2.10
C GLU A 129 -3.07 12.76 -3.36
N PRO A 130 -4.11 12.34 -4.12
CA PRO A 130 -5.54 12.65 -3.93
C PRO A 130 -6.30 11.69 -3.00
N TRP A 131 -5.61 10.75 -2.33
CA TRP A 131 -6.25 9.66 -1.59
C TRP A 131 -7.07 10.15 -0.38
N ARG A 132 -6.62 11.18 0.33
CA ARG A 132 -7.40 11.81 1.42
C ARG A 132 -8.72 12.36 0.91
N THR A 133 -8.68 13.15 -0.16
CA THR A 133 -9.88 13.69 -0.82
C THR A 133 -10.85 12.57 -1.24
N TRP A 134 -10.35 11.41 -1.69
CA TRP A 134 -11.20 10.26 -2.03
C TRP A 134 -11.84 9.62 -0.80
N THR A 135 -11.10 9.47 0.30
CA THR A 135 -11.67 8.99 1.58
C THR A 135 -12.81 9.89 2.03
N GLU A 136 -12.61 11.21 2.02
CA GLU A 136 -13.64 12.20 2.38
C GLU A 136 -14.87 12.10 1.48
N ALA A 137 -14.69 11.85 0.18
CA ALA A 137 -15.80 11.66 -0.75
C ALA A 137 -16.65 10.43 -0.42
N VAL A 138 -16.02 9.32 -0.03
CA VAL A 138 -16.72 8.11 0.40
C VAL A 138 -17.38 8.33 1.77
N ALA A 139 -16.72 9.05 2.69
CA ALA A 139 -17.25 9.37 4.02
C ALA A 139 -18.56 10.17 3.98
N ARG A 140 -18.76 10.99 2.93
CA ARG A 140 -20.04 11.68 2.69
C ARG A 140 -21.20 10.74 2.34
N VAL A 141 -20.90 9.53 1.87
CA VAL A 141 -21.91 8.51 1.48
C VAL A 141 -22.08 7.45 2.56
N ARG A 142 -21.02 7.12 3.30
CA ARG A 142 -20.98 5.96 4.20
C ARG A 142 -19.95 6.15 5.31
N HIS A 143 -20.14 5.54 6.48
CA HIS A 143 -19.05 5.41 7.48
C HIS A 143 -17.80 4.79 6.85
N VAL A 144 -16.64 5.39 7.10
CA VAL A 144 -15.35 4.89 6.63
C VAL A 144 -14.43 4.65 7.82
N ILE A 145 -13.71 3.52 7.81
CA ILE A 145 -12.63 3.24 8.75
C ILE A 145 -11.34 3.12 7.95
N GLU A 146 -10.41 4.05 8.16
CA GLU A 146 -9.05 3.96 7.65
C GLU A 146 -8.18 3.18 8.63
N VAL A 147 -7.37 2.24 8.15
CA VAL A 147 -6.56 1.36 9.00
C VAL A 147 -5.11 1.38 8.52
N ASP A 148 -4.16 1.58 9.44
CA ASP A 148 -2.74 1.50 9.10
C ASP A 148 -2.27 0.04 8.87
N ALA A 149 -2.10 -0.30 7.58
CA ALA A 149 -1.61 -1.60 7.12
C ALA A 149 -0.14 -1.62 6.67
N HIS A 150 0.57 -0.48 6.77
CA HIS A 150 1.91 -0.30 6.19
C HIS A 150 3.01 -0.20 7.25
N CYS A 151 2.69 0.23 8.47
CA CYS A 151 3.67 0.41 9.53
C CYS A 151 3.62 -0.70 10.59
N VAL A 152 4.80 -1.06 11.12
CA VAL A 152 4.93 -1.92 12.30
C VAL A 152 4.45 -1.15 13.53
N LEU A 153 4.89 0.10 13.69
CA LEU A 153 4.31 1.06 14.63
C LEU A 153 3.19 1.83 13.94
N PRO A 154 1.91 1.59 14.28
CA PRO A 154 0.80 2.28 13.62
C PRO A 154 0.93 3.80 13.75
N ARG A 155 0.68 4.51 12.65
CA ARG A 155 0.64 5.98 12.59
C ARG A 155 -0.23 6.60 13.69
N PRO A 156 -1.46 6.14 13.96
CA PRO A 156 -2.28 6.70 15.03
C PRO A 156 -1.71 6.52 16.44
N VAL A 157 -0.84 5.51 16.66
CA VAL A 157 -0.24 5.24 17.98
C VAL A 157 0.86 6.24 18.31
N PHE A 158 1.68 6.64 17.33
CA PHE A 158 2.71 7.65 17.55
C PHE A 158 2.16 9.06 17.37
N GLY A 159 1.35 9.28 16.33
CA GLY A 159 0.52 10.47 16.14
C GLY A 159 1.25 11.79 15.98
N ARG A 160 2.55 11.78 15.64
CA ARG A 160 3.35 13.00 15.47
C ARG A 160 4.54 12.79 14.56
N THR A 161 5.12 13.89 14.06
CA THR A 161 6.37 13.89 13.33
C THR A 161 7.59 13.93 14.25
N ALA A 162 8.73 13.52 13.71
CA ALA A 162 10.04 13.95 14.19
C ALA A 162 10.77 14.55 13.00
N ASP A 163 11.41 15.70 13.17
CA ASP A 163 12.09 16.41 12.07
C ASP A 163 13.27 15.64 11.46
N ARG A 164 13.77 14.59 12.14
CA ARG A 164 14.89 13.76 11.69
C ARG A 164 14.70 12.28 11.99
N PRO A 165 15.18 11.37 11.12
CA PRO A 165 15.12 9.92 11.35
C PRO A 165 15.75 9.46 12.68
N PHE A 166 16.86 10.07 13.11
CA PHE A 166 17.49 9.70 14.39
C PHE A 166 16.61 10.05 15.60
N ARG A 167 15.94 11.21 15.58
CA ARG A 167 14.99 11.59 16.63
C ARG A 167 13.76 10.68 16.62
N PHE A 168 13.30 10.29 15.43
CA PHE A 168 12.25 9.28 15.29
C PHE A 168 12.67 7.94 15.92
N LYS A 169 13.89 7.46 15.61
CA LYS A 169 14.45 6.23 16.20
C LYS A 169 14.45 6.30 17.73
N ASP A 170 14.97 7.38 18.30
CA ASP A 170 15.04 7.54 19.76
C ASP A 170 13.66 7.56 20.43
N ALA A 171 12.71 8.25 19.82
CA ALA A 171 11.34 8.37 20.34
C ALA A 171 10.54 7.06 20.24
N THR A 172 10.84 6.21 19.25
CA THR A 172 10.06 5.00 18.94
C THR A 172 10.74 3.69 19.31
N LYS A 173 12.04 3.68 19.67
CA LYS A 173 12.85 2.47 19.88
C LYS A 173 12.21 1.42 20.78
N ARG A 174 11.59 1.83 21.89
CA ARG A 174 10.95 0.91 22.85
C ARG A 174 9.76 0.20 22.21
N GLU A 175 8.97 0.96 21.48
CA GLU A 175 7.74 0.47 20.86
C GLU A 175 8.03 -0.39 19.63
N MET A 176 9.00 0.02 18.80
CA MET A 176 9.49 -0.79 17.70
C MET A 176 10.04 -2.13 18.18
N LYS A 177 10.86 -2.14 19.25
CA LYS A 177 11.40 -3.37 19.84
C LYS A 177 10.30 -4.30 20.35
N ARG A 178 9.24 -3.74 20.95
CA ARG A 178 8.09 -4.52 21.43
C ARG A 178 7.33 -5.21 20.29
N ARG A 179 7.29 -4.59 19.10
CA ARG A 179 6.43 -4.98 17.98
C ARG A 179 7.14 -5.78 16.89
N MET A 180 8.41 -5.52 16.60
CA MET A 180 9.09 -6.04 15.40
C MET A 180 9.14 -7.58 15.31
N GLY A 181 9.15 -8.29 16.44
CA GLY A 181 9.16 -9.76 16.50
C GLY A 181 7.80 -10.38 16.79
N GLN A 182 6.72 -9.60 16.89
CA GLN A 182 5.41 -10.14 17.27
C GLN A 182 4.78 -10.93 16.12
N PRO A 183 4.27 -12.15 16.37
CA PRO A 183 3.48 -12.85 15.38
C PRO A 183 2.18 -12.09 15.09
N TRP A 184 1.75 -12.06 13.83
CA TRP A 184 0.44 -11.52 13.49
C TRP A 184 -0.67 -12.44 14.01
N PRO A 185 -1.64 -11.94 14.79
CA PRO A 185 -2.74 -12.76 15.27
C PRO A 185 -3.53 -13.40 14.13
N ARG A 186 -3.81 -14.70 14.24
CA ARG A 186 -4.67 -15.40 13.27
C ARG A 186 -6.12 -15.15 13.62
N LEU A 187 -6.84 -14.49 12.73
CA LEU A 187 -8.26 -14.26 12.88
C LEU A 187 -9.06 -15.36 12.16
N GLN A 188 -9.75 -16.21 12.93
CA GLN A 188 -10.73 -17.17 12.41
C GLN A 188 -12.13 -16.58 12.52
N VAL A 189 -12.74 -16.35 11.36
CA VAL A 189 -14.01 -15.65 11.21
C VAL A 189 -14.83 -16.40 10.19
N ASP A 190 -15.98 -16.92 10.61
CA ASP A 190 -17.00 -17.41 9.70
C ASP A 190 -17.81 -16.21 9.21
N LEU A 191 -17.76 -15.96 7.92
CA LEU A 191 -18.43 -14.85 7.27
C LEU A 191 -19.77 -15.32 6.71
N ALA A 192 -20.77 -14.44 6.75
CA ALA A 192 -22.03 -14.71 6.07
C ALA A 192 -21.78 -14.87 4.57
N GLN A 193 -22.50 -15.80 3.94
CA GLN A 193 -22.39 -16.03 2.51
C GLN A 193 -23.01 -14.87 1.74
N LEU A 194 -22.30 -14.43 0.70
CA LEU A 194 -22.84 -13.48 -0.24
C LEU A 194 -23.88 -14.20 -1.12
N PRO A 195 -25.08 -13.63 -1.35
CA PRO A 195 -26.08 -14.26 -2.21
C PRO A 195 -25.52 -14.53 -3.62
N GLU A 196 -25.87 -15.67 -4.23
CA GLU A 196 -25.41 -16.02 -5.58
C GLU A 196 -25.84 -15.00 -6.65
N SER A 197 -26.99 -14.36 -6.43
CA SER A 197 -27.53 -13.30 -7.30
C SER A 197 -26.84 -11.94 -7.11
N TRP A 198 -25.94 -11.80 -6.13
CA TRP A 198 -25.25 -10.54 -5.91
C TRP A 198 -24.30 -10.23 -7.06
N MET A 199 -24.38 -9.00 -7.58
CA MET A 199 -23.50 -8.49 -8.61
C MET A 199 -22.94 -7.12 -8.19
N PRO A 200 -21.66 -6.83 -8.50
CA PRO A 200 -21.12 -5.49 -8.29
C PRO A 200 -21.81 -4.48 -9.23
N PRO A 201 -21.91 -3.19 -8.86
CA PRO A 201 -22.55 -2.15 -9.67
C PRO A 201 -21.68 -1.63 -10.82
N PHE A 202 -20.80 -2.50 -11.35
CA PHE A 202 -19.83 -2.26 -12.43
C PHE A 202 -19.47 -3.59 -13.09
N MET A 203 -18.83 -3.54 -14.27
CA MET A 203 -18.32 -4.75 -14.93
C MET A 203 -16.97 -5.15 -14.32
N PRO A 204 -16.89 -6.26 -13.55
CA PRO A 204 -15.63 -6.66 -12.94
C PRO A 204 -14.66 -7.22 -13.98
N VAL A 205 -13.36 -7.10 -13.71
CA VAL A 205 -12.28 -7.66 -14.53
C VAL A 205 -11.75 -8.92 -13.87
N ASP A 206 -11.61 -10.01 -14.62
CA ASP A 206 -10.81 -11.17 -14.22
C ASP A 206 -9.35 -10.94 -14.61
N ALA A 207 -8.56 -10.41 -13.68
CA ALA A 207 -7.14 -10.14 -13.93
C ALA A 207 -6.38 -11.41 -14.35
N ALA A 208 -6.69 -12.57 -13.78
CA ALA A 208 -5.98 -13.80 -14.10
C ALA A 208 -6.27 -14.24 -15.54
N HIS A 209 -7.51 -14.06 -16.01
CA HIS A 209 -7.87 -14.28 -17.41
C HIS A 209 -7.12 -13.32 -18.35
N GLU A 210 -7.20 -12.01 -18.10
CA GLU A 210 -6.53 -10.99 -18.94
C GLU A 210 -5.02 -11.24 -19.04
N LEU A 211 -4.36 -11.56 -17.93
CA LEU A 211 -2.93 -11.86 -17.89
C LEU A 211 -2.57 -13.10 -18.71
N ARG A 212 -3.43 -14.13 -18.75
CA ARG A 212 -3.22 -15.37 -19.53
C ARG A 212 -3.46 -15.19 -21.02
N THR A 213 -4.41 -14.33 -21.41
CA THR A 213 -4.82 -14.16 -22.81
C THR A 213 -3.70 -13.57 -23.65
N ASP A 214 -3.16 -12.40 -23.26
CA ASP A 214 -2.12 -11.71 -24.04
C ASP A 214 -1.15 -10.90 -23.18
N GLY A 215 -1.12 -11.22 -21.88
CA GLY A 215 -0.44 -10.39 -20.91
C GLY A 215 -1.20 -9.10 -20.57
N ALA A 216 -2.53 -9.12 -20.63
CA ALA A 216 -3.43 -7.98 -20.42
C ALA A 216 -3.20 -6.81 -21.39
N ARG A 217 -2.56 -7.05 -22.54
CA ARG A 217 -2.19 -5.99 -23.49
C ARG A 217 -3.39 -5.34 -24.13
N GLY A 218 -4.37 -6.13 -24.56
CA GLY A 218 -5.64 -5.65 -25.10
C GLY A 218 -6.32 -4.71 -24.13
N MET A 219 -6.63 -5.18 -22.92
CA MET A 219 -7.30 -4.35 -21.90
C MET A 219 -6.49 -3.12 -21.51
N LEU A 220 -5.18 -3.25 -21.29
CA LEU A 220 -4.34 -2.12 -20.90
C LEU A 220 -4.20 -1.07 -22.01
N SER A 221 -4.38 -1.44 -23.28
CA SER A 221 -4.42 -0.49 -24.40
C SER A 221 -5.67 0.42 -24.38
N GLU A 222 -6.72 0.03 -23.65
CA GLU A 222 -7.93 0.83 -23.44
C GLU A 222 -7.77 1.85 -22.28
N CYS A 223 -6.67 1.76 -21.53
CA CYS A 223 -6.36 2.63 -20.41
C CYS A 223 -5.58 3.87 -20.90
N ARG A 224 -5.82 5.04 -20.30
CA ARG A 224 -5.09 6.29 -20.55
C ARG A 224 -3.81 6.34 -19.72
N ILE A 225 -2.86 5.46 -20.08
CA ILE A 225 -1.61 5.26 -19.35
C ILE A 225 -0.42 5.38 -20.31
N ASP A 226 0.76 5.72 -19.80
CA ASP A 226 1.98 5.80 -20.61
C ASP A 226 2.39 4.39 -21.11
N PRO A 227 2.33 4.11 -22.42
CA PRO A 227 2.70 2.81 -22.98
C PRO A 227 4.21 2.64 -23.14
N THR A 228 5.00 3.71 -23.03
CA THR A 228 6.45 3.69 -23.28
C THR A 228 7.24 3.16 -22.09
N VAL A 229 6.70 3.27 -20.88
CA VAL A 229 7.30 2.70 -19.67
C VAL A 229 6.82 1.25 -19.50
N VAL A 230 7.60 0.33 -20.07
CA VAL A 230 7.27 -1.10 -20.11
C VAL A 230 7.51 -1.83 -18.78
N PRO A 231 6.77 -2.93 -18.51
CA PRO A 231 6.99 -3.84 -17.40
C PRO A 231 8.44 -4.29 -17.27
N VAL A 232 8.89 -4.45 -16.02
CA VAL A 232 10.23 -4.94 -15.73
C VAL A 232 10.25 -6.46 -15.83
N GLN A 233 11.10 -7.00 -16.71
CA GLN A 233 11.25 -8.43 -16.87
C GLN A 233 11.70 -9.08 -15.54
N GLY A 234 11.08 -10.20 -15.18
CA GLY A 234 11.40 -10.94 -13.96
C GLY A 234 10.87 -10.33 -12.66
N MET A 235 10.08 -9.25 -12.72
CA MET A 235 9.40 -8.68 -11.55
C MET A 235 7.89 -8.86 -11.70
N VAL A 236 7.35 -9.84 -10.98
CA VAL A 236 5.92 -10.16 -10.99
C VAL A 236 5.24 -9.57 -9.75
N GLY A 237 4.09 -8.92 -9.94
CA GLY A 237 3.25 -8.42 -8.86
C GLY A 237 2.65 -9.54 -7.99
N GLY A 238 2.10 -9.16 -6.83
CA GLY A 238 1.44 -10.07 -5.90
C GLY A 238 2.28 -10.44 -4.67
N ALA A 239 1.56 -10.81 -3.62
CA ALA A 239 2.11 -11.25 -2.34
C ALA A 239 2.94 -12.52 -2.50
N SER A 240 2.49 -13.47 -3.34
CA SER A 240 3.19 -14.73 -3.59
C SER A 240 4.59 -14.49 -4.18
N ALA A 241 4.69 -13.69 -5.24
CA ALA A 241 5.97 -13.33 -5.86
C ALA A 241 6.87 -12.51 -4.92
N GLY A 242 6.28 -11.58 -4.17
CA GLY A 242 7.00 -10.78 -3.18
C GLY A 242 7.60 -11.62 -2.06
N MET A 243 6.84 -12.57 -1.51
CA MET A 243 7.31 -13.47 -0.47
C MET A 243 8.37 -14.45 -0.98
N ALA A 244 8.23 -14.94 -2.21
CA ALA A 244 9.27 -15.78 -2.83
C ALA A 244 10.60 -15.02 -2.96
N ARG A 245 10.55 -13.77 -3.42
CA ARG A 245 11.74 -12.90 -3.48
C ARG A 245 12.33 -12.63 -2.10
N TRP A 246 11.48 -12.30 -1.13
CA TRP A 246 11.91 -12.02 0.23
C TRP A 246 12.63 -13.22 0.84
N LYS A 247 12.06 -14.43 0.70
CA LYS A 247 12.67 -15.66 1.21
C LYS A 247 14.05 -15.90 0.60
N ALA A 248 14.18 -15.79 -0.73
CA ALA A 248 15.48 -15.92 -1.39
C ALA A 248 16.51 -14.90 -0.86
N TYR A 249 16.08 -13.65 -0.62
CA TYR A 249 16.97 -12.64 -0.05
C TYR A 249 17.32 -12.91 1.41
N LEU A 250 16.38 -13.42 2.22
CA LEU A 250 16.60 -13.81 3.60
C LEU A 250 17.72 -14.88 3.68
N ASP A 251 17.60 -15.90 2.83
CA ASP A 251 18.51 -17.05 2.78
C ASP A 251 19.91 -16.66 2.27
N GLU A 252 19.98 -15.88 1.19
CA GLU A 252 21.24 -15.69 0.45
C GLU A 252 21.87 -14.30 0.63
N GLY A 253 21.09 -13.28 0.98
CA GLY A 253 21.48 -11.87 0.86
C GLY A 253 21.55 -11.10 2.17
N LEU A 254 20.57 -11.29 3.07
CA LEU A 254 20.33 -10.40 4.21
C LEU A 254 21.56 -10.28 5.10
N SER A 255 22.26 -11.38 5.37
CA SER A 255 23.46 -11.41 6.23
C SER A 255 24.58 -10.49 5.74
N ARG A 256 24.68 -10.22 4.43
CA ARG A 256 25.71 -9.37 3.82
C ARG A 256 25.27 -7.92 3.62
N TYR A 257 23.99 -7.59 3.84
CA TYR A 257 23.39 -6.28 3.55
C TYR A 257 24.21 -5.10 4.08
N HIS A 258 24.68 -5.18 5.33
CA HIS A 258 25.47 -4.13 5.97
C HIS A 258 26.78 -3.77 5.24
N ARG A 259 27.33 -4.68 4.42
CA ARG A 259 28.55 -4.47 3.63
C ARG A 259 28.25 -4.11 2.17
N THR A 260 27.14 -4.59 1.62
CA THR A 260 26.88 -4.53 0.17
C THR A 260 25.92 -3.42 -0.24
N ARG A 261 25.08 -2.91 0.67
CA ARG A 261 23.96 -2.01 0.33
C ARG A 261 24.33 -0.71 -0.39
N ASN A 262 25.55 -0.21 -0.19
CA ASN A 262 26.01 1.05 -0.76
C ASN A 262 26.72 0.88 -2.12
N ASN A 263 26.91 -0.35 -2.59
CA ASN A 263 27.54 -0.61 -3.88
C ASN A 263 26.46 -0.83 -4.95
N ALA A 264 26.16 0.23 -5.72
CA ALA A 264 25.15 0.20 -6.77
C ALA A 264 25.43 -0.81 -7.90
N ALA A 265 26.70 -1.22 -8.10
CA ALA A 265 27.04 -2.26 -9.06
C ALA A 265 26.61 -3.67 -8.61
N LEU A 266 26.41 -3.88 -7.31
CA LEU A 266 25.95 -5.14 -6.74
C LEU A 266 24.42 -5.15 -6.63
N ARG A 267 23.73 -5.53 -7.70
CA ARG A 267 22.25 -5.59 -7.71
C ARG A 267 21.65 -6.44 -6.59
N GLN A 268 22.33 -7.54 -6.20
CA GLN A 268 21.91 -8.42 -5.10
C GLN A 268 22.39 -7.94 -3.72
N GLY A 269 23.01 -6.76 -3.65
CA GLY A 269 23.45 -6.14 -2.41
C GLY A 269 22.30 -5.61 -1.55
N VAL A 270 21.09 -5.51 -2.10
CA VAL A 270 19.87 -5.02 -1.46
C VAL A 270 18.70 -5.98 -1.69
N SER A 271 17.63 -5.88 -0.88
CA SER A 271 16.49 -6.80 -0.97
C SER A 271 15.69 -6.68 -2.27
N GLY A 272 15.65 -5.49 -2.86
CA GLY A 272 14.77 -5.16 -3.99
C GLY A 272 13.28 -5.33 -3.67
N MET A 273 12.90 -5.29 -2.39
CA MET A 273 11.50 -5.47 -1.94
C MET A 273 10.63 -4.22 -2.10
N SER A 274 11.21 -3.09 -2.50
CA SER A 274 10.49 -1.81 -2.56
C SER A 274 9.24 -1.82 -3.45
N PRO A 275 9.18 -2.52 -4.61
CA PRO A 275 7.94 -2.52 -5.41
C PRO A 275 6.77 -3.23 -4.72
N TRP A 276 7.04 -4.35 -4.04
CA TRP A 276 6.03 -5.07 -3.27
C TRP A 276 5.62 -4.33 -2.00
N LEU A 277 6.57 -3.66 -1.32
CA LEU A 277 6.27 -2.82 -0.15
C LEU A 277 5.48 -1.57 -0.52
N HIS A 278 5.79 -0.95 -1.66
CA HIS A 278 5.11 0.25 -2.17
C HIS A 278 3.61 -0.01 -2.40
N HIS A 279 3.27 -1.14 -3.03
CA HIS A 279 1.89 -1.57 -3.25
C HIS A 279 1.32 -2.43 -2.11
N GLY A 280 2.05 -2.55 -0.98
CA GLY A 280 1.64 -3.33 0.18
C GLY A 280 1.27 -4.78 -0.11
N MET A 281 1.85 -5.37 -1.15
CA MET A 281 1.71 -6.79 -1.51
C MET A 281 2.39 -7.68 -0.48
N VAL A 282 3.35 -7.15 0.28
CA VAL A 282 3.97 -7.84 1.42
C VAL A 282 3.87 -6.97 2.67
N ALA A 283 3.57 -7.59 3.81
CA ALA A 283 3.47 -6.90 5.08
C ALA A 283 4.86 -6.46 5.61
N ALA A 284 4.97 -5.20 6.04
CA ALA A 284 6.18 -4.71 6.70
C ALA A 284 6.42 -5.44 8.04
N THR A 285 5.36 -5.78 8.77
CA THR A 285 5.42 -6.60 9.99
C THR A 285 5.99 -7.98 9.71
N ARG A 286 5.70 -8.58 8.54
CA ARG A 286 6.29 -9.86 8.13
C ARG A 286 7.80 -9.75 7.94
N LEU A 287 8.24 -8.78 7.14
CA LEU A 287 9.66 -8.55 6.87
C LEU A 287 10.44 -8.20 8.14
N ALA A 288 9.86 -7.38 9.02
CA ALA A 288 10.47 -7.04 10.29
C ALA A 288 10.63 -8.26 11.20
N ARG A 289 9.61 -9.12 11.28
CA ARG A 289 9.66 -10.35 12.07
C ARG A 289 10.69 -11.34 11.53
N ASP A 290 10.65 -11.64 10.23
CA ASP A 290 11.61 -12.56 9.61
C ASP A 290 13.07 -12.05 9.77
N ALA A 291 13.31 -10.74 9.63
CA ALA A 291 14.65 -10.17 9.83
C ALA A 291 15.07 -10.17 11.31
N ALA A 292 14.17 -9.91 12.24
CA ALA A 292 14.45 -9.97 13.68
C ALA A 292 14.80 -11.40 14.11
N GLU A 293 14.11 -12.41 13.58
CA GLU A 293 14.39 -13.84 13.80
C GLU A 293 15.75 -14.24 13.20
N HIS A 294 16.13 -13.69 12.04
CA HIS A 294 17.40 -14.00 11.38
C HIS A 294 18.64 -13.53 12.16
N GLY A 295 18.53 -12.41 12.90
CA GLY A 295 19.49 -12.04 13.95
C GLY A 295 20.94 -11.76 13.52
N THR A 296 21.19 -11.43 12.26
CA THR A 296 22.55 -11.08 11.76
C THR A 296 22.79 -9.57 11.75
N LYS A 297 24.06 -9.13 11.71
CA LYS A 297 24.42 -7.71 11.50
C LYS A 297 23.78 -7.10 10.26
N GLY A 298 23.61 -7.90 9.20
CA GLY A 298 22.91 -7.50 8.00
C GLY A 298 21.42 -7.29 8.24
N ALA A 299 20.78 -8.18 9.01
CA ALA A 299 19.39 -8.07 9.42
C ALA A 299 19.14 -6.85 10.33
N GLU A 300 20.00 -6.61 11.32
CA GLU A 300 19.95 -5.41 12.17
C GLU A 300 20.01 -4.13 11.33
N LYS A 301 20.94 -4.08 10.36
CA LYS A 301 21.05 -2.92 9.47
C LYS A 301 19.85 -2.78 8.54
N PHE A 302 19.26 -3.87 8.09
CA PHE A 302 18.03 -3.86 7.30
C PHE A 302 16.83 -3.34 8.12
N LEU A 303 16.70 -3.76 9.37
CA LEU A 303 15.68 -3.28 10.30
C LEU A 303 15.81 -1.78 10.56
N ASP A 304 17.03 -1.24 10.66
CA ASP A 304 17.24 0.21 10.75
C ASP A 304 16.64 0.94 9.53
N GLU A 305 16.88 0.45 8.31
CA GLU A 305 16.34 1.09 7.09
C GLU A 305 14.81 0.95 7.01
N MET A 306 14.26 -0.20 7.40
CA MET A 306 12.82 -0.48 7.38
C MET A 306 12.03 0.24 8.49
N LEU A 307 12.50 0.19 9.72
CA LEU A 307 11.76 0.67 10.90
C LEU A 307 12.08 2.11 11.25
N VAL A 308 13.22 2.65 10.78
CA VAL A 308 13.56 4.06 11.00
C VAL A 308 13.29 4.85 9.74
N PHE A 309 14.00 4.61 8.65
CA PHE A 309 13.93 5.50 7.49
C PHE A 309 12.60 5.40 6.74
N ARG A 310 12.09 4.17 6.53
CA ARG A 310 10.78 3.99 5.89
C ARG A 310 9.63 4.42 6.79
N GLU A 311 9.57 3.99 8.06
CA GLU A 311 8.45 4.39 8.93
C GLU A 311 8.47 5.88 9.30
N HIS A 312 9.65 6.49 9.44
CA HIS A 312 9.74 7.94 9.63
C HIS A 312 9.04 8.70 8.49
N ALA A 313 9.18 8.26 7.23
CA ALA A 313 8.49 8.90 6.10
C ALA A 313 6.95 8.79 6.21
N TYR A 314 6.43 7.63 6.63
CA TYR A 314 4.98 7.45 6.85
C TYR A 314 4.47 8.33 8.00
N HIS A 315 5.16 8.32 9.15
CA HIS A 315 4.78 9.15 10.30
C HIS A 315 4.92 10.64 10.02
N HIS A 316 5.94 11.04 9.25
CA HIS A 316 6.10 12.43 8.82
C HIS A 316 4.97 12.88 7.90
N ALA A 317 4.60 12.06 6.90
CA ALA A 317 3.49 12.37 5.99
C ALA A 317 2.12 12.39 6.69
N HIS A 318 1.95 11.58 7.75
CA HIS A 318 0.74 11.54 8.56
C HIS A 318 0.50 12.83 9.35
N ASP A 319 1.56 13.37 9.97
CA ASP A 319 1.47 14.55 10.83
C ASP A 319 1.62 15.88 10.08
N VAL A 320 2.39 15.90 9.00
CA VAL A 320 2.69 17.13 8.26
C VAL A 320 1.71 17.34 7.12
N ASP A 321 0.97 18.44 7.16
CA ASP A 321 0.16 18.86 6.03
C ASP A 321 1.03 19.25 4.83
N ARG A 322 0.65 18.78 3.63
CA ARG A 322 1.36 18.97 2.35
C ARG A 322 2.88 18.71 2.47
N PRO A 323 3.33 17.48 2.79
CA PRO A 323 4.74 17.19 3.06
C PRO A 323 5.65 17.38 1.83
N HIS A 324 5.08 17.51 0.63
CA HIS A 324 5.79 17.80 -0.62
C HIS A 324 6.10 19.29 -0.82
N ALA A 325 5.51 20.19 -0.03
CA ALA A 325 5.60 21.63 -0.28
C ALA A 325 6.99 22.18 0.08
N TRP A 326 7.49 23.10 -0.75
CA TRP A 326 8.81 23.73 -0.58
C TRP A 326 9.00 24.35 0.80
N ASP A 327 7.93 24.90 1.37
CA ASP A 327 7.94 25.55 2.66
C ASP A 327 7.99 24.60 3.86
N ARG A 328 7.84 23.29 3.64
CA ARG A 328 8.07 22.24 4.65
C ARG A 328 9.54 21.86 4.79
N LEU A 329 10.42 22.33 3.90
CA LEU A 329 11.85 22.16 4.08
C LEU A 329 12.37 22.99 5.27
N PRO A 330 13.37 22.49 6.04
CA PRO A 330 13.96 23.25 7.13
C PRO A 330 14.46 24.63 6.70
N ASP A 331 14.31 25.62 7.58
CA ASP A 331 14.69 27.01 7.28
C ASP A 331 16.14 27.16 6.82
N TRP A 332 17.06 26.45 7.47
CA TRP A 332 18.48 26.46 7.10
C TRP A 332 18.70 25.95 5.67
N ALA A 333 17.94 24.96 5.21
CA ALA A 333 18.05 24.39 3.87
C ALA A 333 17.52 25.38 2.82
N ARG A 334 16.37 26.01 3.09
CA ARG A 334 15.80 27.06 2.22
C ARG A 334 16.71 28.28 2.16
N ALA A 335 17.27 28.71 3.30
CA ALA A 335 18.21 29.82 3.36
C ALA A 335 19.52 29.51 2.63
N SER A 336 20.03 28.27 2.74
CA SER A 336 21.19 27.83 1.98
C SER A 336 20.89 27.85 0.48
N TRP A 337 19.77 27.26 0.04
CA TRP A 337 19.37 27.22 -1.37
C TRP A 337 19.29 28.61 -2.01
N ARG A 338 18.70 29.59 -1.32
CA ARG A 338 18.58 30.98 -1.81
C ARG A 338 19.92 31.68 -2.01
N ARG A 339 20.97 31.26 -1.30
CA ARG A 339 22.33 31.82 -1.42
C ARG A 339 23.20 31.05 -2.41
N SER A 340 22.75 29.88 -2.86
CA SER A 340 23.48 29.07 -3.81
C SER A 340 23.34 29.64 -5.23
N ALA A 341 24.45 29.66 -5.97
CA ALA A 341 24.45 29.92 -7.40
C ALA A 341 24.49 28.59 -8.18
N LEU A 342 23.84 28.55 -9.34
CA LEU A 342 23.96 27.43 -10.26
C LEU A 342 25.37 27.41 -10.86
N VAL A 343 26.02 26.24 -10.82
CA VAL A 343 27.34 26.03 -11.44
C VAL A 343 27.21 25.76 -12.94
N HIS A 344 26.11 25.12 -13.35
CA HIS A 344 25.78 24.83 -14.74
C HIS A 344 24.38 25.36 -15.10
N PRO A 345 24.11 25.64 -16.38
CA PRO A 345 22.75 25.94 -16.84
C PRO A 345 21.76 24.85 -16.43
N ALA A 346 20.56 25.26 -16.05
CA ALA A 346 19.51 24.31 -15.68
C ALA A 346 19.15 23.43 -16.89
N ARG A 347 19.00 22.12 -16.65
CA ARG A 347 18.46 21.18 -17.62
C ARG A 347 16.94 21.17 -17.55
N THR A 348 16.32 21.02 -18.71
CA THR A 348 14.88 20.78 -18.82
C THR A 348 14.51 19.42 -18.26
N ALA A 349 13.26 19.24 -17.84
CA ALA A 349 12.76 17.94 -17.37
C ALA A 349 12.97 16.83 -18.41
N MET A 350 12.78 17.14 -19.70
CA MET A 350 12.97 16.21 -20.82
C MET A 350 14.45 15.83 -21.04
N GLU A 351 15.38 16.77 -20.86
CA GLU A 351 16.81 16.44 -20.90
C GLU A 351 17.17 15.48 -19.77
N LEU A 352 16.71 15.78 -18.56
CA LEU A 352 16.92 14.94 -17.39
C LEU A 352 16.34 13.53 -17.61
N GLU A 353 15.08 13.42 -18.03
CA GLU A 353 14.44 12.13 -18.31
C GLU A 353 15.20 11.28 -19.34
N ARG A 354 15.89 11.92 -20.29
CA ARG A 354 16.69 11.24 -21.33
C ARG A 354 18.15 11.01 -20.93
N GLY A 355 18.53 11.18 -19.68
CA GLY A 355 19.91 11.01 -19.22
C GLY A 355 20.89 12.07 -19.78
N ARG A 356 20.38 13.23 -20.21
CA ARG A 356 21.19 14.30 -20.80
C ARG A 356 21.61 15.30 -19.72
N SER A 357 22.55 14.89 -18.88
CA SER A 357 23.15 15.74 -17.85
C SER A 357 24.57 16.17 -18.21
N TYR A 358 25.25 16.82 -17.27
CA TYR A 358 26.68 17.14 -17.37
C TYR A 358 27.58 16.09 -16.69
N ASP A 359 27.00 15.06 -16.08
CA ASP A 359 27.69 14.05 -15.28
C ASP A 359 27.36 12.66 -15.84
N ALA A 360 28.38 11.88 -16.20
CA ALA A 360 28.19 10.54 -16.77
C ALA A 360 27.63 9.50 -15.76
N LEU A 361 27.78 9.75 -14.46
CA LEU A 361 27.22 8.90 -13.40
C LEU A 361 25.72 9.15 -13.21
N TRP A 362 25.27 10.39 -13.45
CA TRP A 362 23.87 10.79 -13.41
C TRP A 362 23.15 10.35 -14.68
#